data_AF-A0A9E1PU60-F1
#
_entry.id   AF-A0A9E1PU60-F1
#
_cell.length_a   1.000
_cell.length_b   1.000
_cell.length_c   1.000
_cell.angle_alpha   90.00
_cell.angle_beta   90.00
_cell.angle_gamma   90.00
#
_symmetry.space_group_name_H-M   'P 1'
#
loop_
_entity.id
_entity.type
_entity.pdbx_description
1 polymer ?
#
loop_
_entity_poly.entity_id
_entity_poly.type
_entity_poly.pdbx_seq_one_letter_code
_entity_poly.pdbx_strand_id
1 'polypeptide(L)'
;MSTSAIALVLVSAVLHAGWNAYLHKLPDPQVVIALSYLSVGVVLLPVAVTNPPSGVWWFVLASIVAHAIYQWMLGSAYGEGSLGVAYPISRGTAPLLVGIGGWMLLGEKPSPFTAVGLVVLVAGLLLLAGVGWRLAERRAVVMALISGLATVGYSLLDAEAVDR
;
A
#
# COMPACT_ATOMS: atom_id res chain seq x y z
N MET A 1 -0.36 -19.22 -15.21
CA MET A 1 -1.57 -18.44 -14.90
C MET A 1 -2.58 -18.65 -16.01
N SER A 2 -3.88 -18.79 -15.70
CA SER A 2 -4.92 -18.89 -16.74
C SER A 2 -5.15 -17.53 -17.41
N THR A 3 -5.70 -17.53 -18.63
CA THR A 3 -6.10 -16.30 -19.34
C THR A 3 -7.13 -15.49 -18.55
N SER A 4 -8.06 -16.17 -17.86
CA SER A 4 -9.03 -15.55 -16.96
C SER A 4 -8.36 -14.82 -15.78
N ALA A 5 -7.32 -15.40 -15.18
CA ALA A 5 -6.58 -14.76 -14.10
C ALA A 5 -5.87 -13.49 -14.59
N ILE A 6 -5.27 -13.53 -15.78
CA ILE A 6 -4.62 -12.36 -16.39
C ILE A 6 -5.64 -11.25 -16.63
N ALA A 7 -6.80 -11.57 -17.20
CA ALA A 7 -7.85 -10.58 -17.44
C ALA A 7 -8.34 -9.93 -16.13
N LEU A 8 -8.59 -10.72 -15.09
CA LEU A 8 -9.00 -10.20 -13.77
C LEU A 8 -7.95 -9.29 -13.14
N VAL A 9 -6.66 -9.65 -13.24
CA VAL A 9 -5.56 -8.82 -12.73
C VAL A 9 -5.49 -7.48 -13.48
N LEU A 10 -5.66 -7.48 -14.80
CA LEU A 10 -5.67 -6.24 -15.60
C LEU A 10 -6.86 -5.35 -15.26
N VAL A 11 -8.05 -5.92 -15.10
CA VAL A 11 -9.25 -5.18 -14.66
C VAL A 11 -9.02 -4.58 -13.28
N SER A 12 -8.49 -5.37 -12.34
CA SER A 12 -8.13 -4.89 -11.00
C SER A 12 -7.14 -3.73 -11.07
N ALA A 13 -6.09 -3.84 -11.89
CA ALA A 13 -5.11 -2.77 -12.06
C ALA A 13 -5.72 -1.47 -12.58
N VAL A 14 -6.64 -1.55 -13.56
CA VAL A 14 -7.34 -0.38 -14.11
C VAL A 14 -8.27 0.24 -13.07
N LEU A 15 -9.06 -0.58 -12.36
CA LEU A 15 -9.96 -0.10 -11.31
C LEU A 15 -9.17 0.55 -10.17
N HIS A 16 -8.06 -0.06 -9.76
CA HIS A 16 -7.20 0.46 -8.70
C HIS A 16 -6.56 1.78 -9.10
N ALA A 17 -5.94 1.86 -10.29
CA ALA A 17 -5.37 3.12 -10.78
C ALA A 17 -6.45 4.21 -10.94
N GLY A 18 -7.61 3.84 -11.50
CA GLY A 18 -8.76 4.73 -11.68
C GLY A 18 -9.29 5.28 -10.36
N TRP A 19 -9.45 4.43 -9.34
CA TRP A 19 -9.84 4.82 -7.99
C TRP A 19 -8.86 5.82 -7.39
N ASN A 20 -7.55 5.54 -7.43
CA ASN A 20 -6.55 6.45 -6.84
C ASN A 20 -6.48 7.79 -7.61
N ALA A 21 -6.64 7.76 -8.93
CA ALA A 21 -6.71 8.97 -9.75
C ALA A 21 -7.97 9.80 -9.48
N TYR A 22 -9.11 9.15 -9.23
CA TYR A 22 -10.34 9.83 -8.81
C TYR A 22 -10.18 10.43 -7.42
N LEU A 23 -9.65 9.66 -6.48
CA LEU A 23 -9.44 10.05 -5.09
C LEU A 23 -8.55 11.30 -4.96
N HIS A 24 -7.47 11.39 -5.74
CA HIS A 24 -6.59 12.56 -5.76
C HIS A 24 -7.28 13.85 -6.26
N LYS A 25 -8.35 13.74 -7.05
CA LYS A 25 -9.11 14.92 -7.54
C LYS A 25 -10.12 15.43 -6.52
N LEU A 26 -10.38 14.68 -5.44
CA LEU A 26 -11.38 15.05 -4.45
C LEU A 26 -10.81 16.08 -3.46
N PRO A 27 -11.65 17.00 -2.94
CA PRO A 27 -11.20 17.98 -1.96
C PRO A 27 -10.69 17.36 -0.65
N ASP A 28 -11.35 16.28 -0.19
CA ASP A 28 -11.03 15.60 1.07
C ASP A 28 -10.79 14.10 0.87
N PRO A 29 -9.64 13.69 0.30
CA PRO A 29 -9.33 12.27 0.07
C PRO A 29 -9.39 11.43 1.34
N GLN A 30 -8.99 11.99 2.49
CA GLN A 30 -8.98 11.27 3.77
C GLN A 30 -10.38 10.83 4.20
N VAL A 31 -11.38 11.69 4.04
CA VAL A 31 -12.78 11.39 4.41
C VAL A 31 -13.33 10.29 3.51
N VAL A 32 -13.05 10.38 2.20
CA VAL A 32 -13.50 9.39 1.22
C VAL A 32 -12.87 8.02 1.49
N ILE A 33 -11.57 7.97 1.80
CA ILE A 33 -10.89 6.74 2.23
C ILE A 33 -11.57 6.19 3.49
N ALA A 34 -11.74 7.01 4.52
CA ALA A 34 -12.30 6.57 5.80
C ALA A 34 -13.72 5.98 5.64
N LEU A 35 -14.60 6.66 4.90
CA LEU A 35 -15.96 6.18 4.64
C LEU A 35 -15.98 4.90 3.79
N SER A 36 -15.06 4.76 2.83
CA SER A 36 -14.95 3.54 2.03
C SER A 36 -14.61 2.33 2.89
N TYR A 37 -13.64 2.47 3.81
CA TYR A 37 -13.26 1.38 4.71
C TYR A 37 -14.26 1.14 5.83
N LEU A 38 -14.94 2.17 6.33
CA LEU A 38 -16.07 2.00 7.24
C LEU A 38 -17.18 1.17 6.59
N SER A 39 -17.49 1.45 5.31
CA SER A 39 -18.49 0.69 4.56
C SER A 39 -18.12 -0.78 4.44
N VAL A 40 -16.84 -1.09 4.15
CA VAL A 40 -16.33 -2.47 4.15
C VAL A 40 -16.45 -3.09 5.55
N GLY A 41 -16.09 -2.35 6.60
CA GLY A 41 -16.21 -2.81 7.99
C GLY A 41 -17.64 -3.17 8.38
N VAL A 42 -18.63 -2.35 7.99
CA VAL A 42 -20.06 -2.61 8.24
C VAL A 42 -20.52 -3.88 7.51
N VAL A 43 -20.10 -4.08 6.27
CA VAL A 43 -20.43 -5.28 5.48
C VAL A 43 -19.83 -6.54 6.10
N LEU A 44 -18.61 -6.44 6.66
CA LEU A 44 -17.91 -7.58 7.27
C LEU A 44 -18.26 -7.80 8.74
N LEU A 45 -18.96 -6.87 9.39
CA LEU A 45 -19.31 -6.94 10.81
C LEU A 45 -20.05 -8.24 11.19
N PRO A 46 -21.05 -8.74 10.42
CA PRO A 46 -21.72 -9.99 10.76
C PRO A 46 -20.74 -11.18 10.85
N VAL A 47 -19.76 -11.24 9.94
CA VAL A 47 -18.74 -12.29 9.94
C VAL A 47 -17.91 -12.21 11.22
N ALA A 48 -17.43 -11.00 11.58
CA ALA A 48 -16.63 -10.79 12.79
C ALA A 48 -17.39 -11.11 14.08
N VAL A 49 -18.72 -10.95 14.11
CA VAL A 49 -19.56 -11.31 15.28
C VAL A 49 -19.80 -12.82 15.35
N THR A 50 -20.08 -13.47 14.21
CA THR A 50 -20.37 -14.91 14.17
C THR A 50 -19.13 -15.79 14.30
N ASN A 51 -17.97 -15.28 13.89
CA ASN A 51 -16.68 -15.97 13.95
C ASN A 51 -15.61 -15.01 14.48
N PRO A 52 -15.65 -14.67 15.78
CA PRO A 52 -14.72 -13.71 16.35
C PRO A 52 -13.29 -14.26 16.35
N PRO A 53 -12.29 -13.40 16.07
CA PRO A 53 -10.89 -13.82 16.14
C PRO A 53 -10.52 -14.23 17.57
N SER A 54 -9.90 -15.41 17.71
CA SER A 54 -9.37 -15.92 18.97
C SER A 54 -7.84 -15.97 18.92
N GLY A 55 -7.16 -15.45 19.96
CA GLY A 55 -5.69 -15.57 20.05
C GLY A 55 -4.87 -14.60 19.20
N VAL A 56 -5.50 -13.79 18.33
CA VAL A 56 -4.81 -12.88 17.38
C VAL A 56 -5.06 -11.39 17.65
N TRP A 57 -5.69 -11.03 18.78
CA TRP A 57 -6.08 -9.64 19.07
C TRP A 57 -4.91 -8.64 19.05
N TRP A 58 -3.70 -9.06 19.44
CA TRP A 58 -2.52 -8.20 19.33
C TRP A 58 -2.20 -7.85 17.88
N PHE A 59 -2.23 -8.84 16.97
CA PHE A 59 -2.02 -8.62 15.54
C PHE A 59 -3.11 -7.72 14.95
N VAL A 60 -4.37 -7.95 15.33
CA VAL A 60 -5.50 -7.10 14.91
C VAL A 60 -5.29 -5.66 15.34
N LEU A 61 -4.96 -5.40 16.62
CA LEU A 61 -4.73 -4.04 17.11
C LEU A 61 -3.52 -3.38 16.46
N ALA A 62 -2.41 -4.09 16.30
CA ALA A 62 -1.22 -3.58 15.63
C ALA A 62 -1.50 -3.27 14.15
N SER A 63 -2.25 -4.14 13.47
CA SER A 63 -2.64 -3.96 12.07
C SER A 63 -3.56 -2.76 11.92
N ILE A 64 -4.53 -2.55 12.82
CA ILE A 64 -5.38 -1.35 12.83
C ILE A 64 -4.54 -0.07 12.89
N VAL A 65 -3.53 -0.02 13.77
CA VAL A 65 -2.65 1.15 13.90
C VAL A 65 -1.84 1.38 12.62
N ALA A 66 -1.18 0.33 12.11
CA ALA A 66 -0.41 0.41 10.87
C ALA A 66 -1.29 0.83 9.68
N HIS A 67 -2.46 0.24 9.57
CA HIS A 67 -3.42 0.53 8.51
C HIS A 67 -3.97 1.96 8.62
N ALA A 68 -4.26 2.46 9.83
CA ALA A 68 -4.66 3.86 10.03
C ALA A 68 -3.56 4.84 9.61
N ILE A 69 -2.29 4.55 9.95
CA ILE A 69 -1.14 5.35 9.51
C ILE A 69 -1.04 5.34 7.97
N TYR A 70 -1.15 4.16 7.35
CA TYR A 70 -1.15 4.00 5.90
C TYR A 70 -2.18 4.94 5.24
N GLN A 71 -3.43 4.86 5.68
CA GLN A 71 -4.53 5.59 5.06
C GLN A 71 -4.43 7.10 5.25
N TRP A 72 -4.06 7.52 6.46
CA TRP A 72 -3.88 8.94 6.75
C TRP A 72 -2.75 9.53 5.90
N MET A 73 -1.62 8.84 5.83
CA MET A 73 -0.46 9.32 5.07
C MET A 73 -0.71 9.29 3.56
N LEU A 74 -1.43 8.29 3.05
CA LEU A 74 -1.82 8.24 1.65
C LEU A 74 -2.71 9.41 1.26
N GLY A 75 -3.78 9.65 2.01
CA GLY A 75 -4.69 10.77 1.75
C GLY A 75 -3.98 12.12 1.85
N SER A 76 -3.09 12.28 2.84
CA SER A 76 -2.28 13.50 3.00
C SER A 76 -1.29 13.69 1.84
N ALA A 77 -0.64 12.63 1.38
CA ALA A 77 0.25 12.69 0.22
C ALA A 77 -0.50 13.10 -1.06
N TYR A 78 -1.75 12.66 -1.23
CA TYR A 78 -2.58 13.06 -2.39
C TYR A 78 -3.13 14.48 -2.28
N GLY A 79 -3.38 14.98 -1.07
CA GLY A 79 -3.79 16.38 -0.88
C GLY A 79 -2.64 17.38 -1.04
N GLU A 80 -1.41 16.98 -0.72
CA GLU A 80 -0.25 17.88 -0.66
C GLU A 80 0.74 17.75 -1.83
N GLY A 81 0.60 16.74 -2.69
CA GLY A 81 1.53 16.51 -3.80
C GLY A 81 0.89 15.91 -5.03
N SER A 82 1.62 16.00 -6.15
CA SER A 82 1.19 15.48 -7.43
C SER A 82 1.00 13.96 -7.41
N LEU A 83 -0.07 13.48 -8.05
CA LEU A 83 -0.32 12.05 -8.20
C LEU A 83 0.87 11.32 -8.84
N GLY A 84 1.52 11.94 -9.83
CA GLY A 84 2.68 11.37 -10.54
C GLY A 84 3.89 11.10 -9.65
N VAL A 85 4.01 11.76 -8.50
CA VAL A 85 5.06 11.51 -7.50
C VAL A 85 4.54 10.67 -6.35
N ALA A 86 3.44 11.09 -5.72
CA ALA A 86 2.93 10.47 -4.50
C ALA A 86 2.44 9.03 -4.72
N TYR A 87 1.77 8.74 -5.84
CA TYR A 87 1.21 7.41 -6.11
C TYR A 87 2.29 6.35 -6.34
N PRO A 88 3.26 6.55 -7.26
CA PRO A 88 4.30 5.55 -7.47
C PRO A 88 5.19 5.34 -6.24
N ILE A 89 5.49 6.39 -5.47
CA ILE A 89 6.26 6.23 -4.22
C ILE A 89 5.48 5.39 -3.22
N SER A 90 4.22 5.76 -2.94
CA SER A 90 3.38 5.02 -1.98
C SER A 90 3.21 3.54 -2.36
N ARG A 91 3.04 3.24 -3.66
CA ARG A 91 2.78 1.89 -4.15
C ARG A 91 4.04 1.09 -4.46
N GLY A 92 5.16 1.74 -4.78
CA GLY A 92 6.42 1.08 -5.12
C GLY A 92 7.28 0.77 -3.90
N THR A 93 7.13 1.50 -2.80
CA THR A 93 7.88 1.24 -1.54
C THR A 93 7.57 -0.14 -0.97
N ALA A 94 6.30 -0.54 -0.90
CA ALA A 94 5.92 -1.84 -0.33
C ALA A 94 6.54 -3.05 -1.07
N PRO A 95 6.38 -3.22 -2.40
CA PRO A 95 6.98 -4.34 -3.12
C PRO A 95 8.52 -4.29 -3.10
N LEU A 96 9.13 -3.10 -3.08
CA LEU A 96 10.57 -2.96 -2.90
C LEU A 96 11.03 -3.57 -1.57
N LEU A 97 10.37 -3.19 -0.47
CA LEU A 97 10.72 -3.67 0.87
C LEU A 97 10.43 -5.16 1.04
N VAL A 98 9.33 -5.66 0.50
CA VAL A 98 9.02 -7.10 0.50
C VAL A 98 10.08 -7.88 -0.26
N GLY A 99 10.51 -7.41 -1.45
CA GLY A 99 11.55 -8.08 -2.23
C GLY A 99 12.92 -8.09 -1.53
N ILE A 100 13.32 -6.96 -0.93
CA ILE A 100 14.56 -6.88 -0.14
C ILE A 100 14.46 -7.76 1.12
N GLY A 101 13.32 -7.73 1.81
CA GLY A 101 13.07 -8.51 3.02
C GLY A 101 13.10 -10.00 2.77
N GLY A 102 12.45 -10.48 1.69
CA GLY A 102 12.51 -11.89 1.29
C GLY A 102 13.95 -12.35 1.06
N TRP A 103 14.77 -11.53 0.39
CA TRP A 103 16.17 -11.84 0.19
C TRP A 103 17.00 -11.85 1.48
N MET A 104 16.93 -10.78 2.26
CA MET A 104 17.81 -10.58 3.41
C MET A 104 17.38 -11.33 4.67
N LEU A 105 16.09 -11.48 4.89
CA LEU A 105 15.52 -12.03 6.14
C LEU A 105 15.05 -13.48 5.98
N LEU A 106 14.49 -13.82 4.81
CA LEU A 106 13.96 -15.16 4.55
C LEU A 106 14.93 -16.05 3.76
N GLY A 107 16.06 -15.50 3.31
CA GLY A 107 17.09 -16.23 2.56
C GLY A 107 16.65 -16.59 1.13
N GLU A 108 15.61 -15.95 0.60
CA GLU A 108 15.18 -16.16 -0.78
C GLU A 108 16.25 -15.65 -1.74
N LYS A 109 16.60 -16.43 -2.77
CA LYS A 109 17.57 -15.98 -3.78
C LYS A 109 16.80 -15.37 -4.94
N PRO A 110 16.81 -14.03 -5.12
CA PRO A 110 16.13 -13.42 -6.24
C PRO A 110 16.73 -13.92 -7.55
N SER A 111 15.89 -14.25 -8.52
CA SER A 111 16.36 -14.54 -9.87
C SER A 111 17.07 -13.32 -10.47
N PRO A 112 17.94 -13.47 -11.48
CA PRO A 112 18.55 -12.33 -12.15
C PRO A 112 17.52 -11.31 -12.67
N PHE A 113 16.38 -11.78 -13.17
CA PHE A 113 15.28 -10.91 -13.62
C PHE A 113 14.63 -10.14 -12.46
N THR A 114 14.43 -10.80 -11.31
CA THR A 114 13.93 -10.17 -10.09
C THR A 114 14.89 -9.08 -9.60
N ALA A 115 16.20 -9.36 -9.60
CA ALA A 115 17.22 -8.41 -9.20
C ALA A 115 17.23 -7.17 -10.10
N VAL A 116 17.18 -7.36 -11.43
CA VAL A 116 17.06 -6.25 -12.39
C VAL A 116 15.77 -5.46 -12.15
N GLY A 117 14.64 -6.13 -11.95
CA GLY A 117 13.36 -5.49 -11.64
C GLY A 117 13.43 -4.62 -10.39
N LEU A 118 14.08 -5.09 -9.31
CA LEU A 118 14.30 -4.32 -8.09
C LEU A 118 15.18 -3.09 -8.34
N VAL A 119 16.27 -3.22 -9.10
CA VAL A 119 17.14 -2.09 -9.44
C VAL A 119 16.38 -1.03 -10.23
N VAL A 120 15.59 -1.45 -11.23
CA VAL A 120 14.74 -0.54 -12.03
C VAL A 120 13.70 0.15 -11.15
N LEU A 121 13.08 -0.59 -10.23
CA LEU A 121 12.10 -0.03 -9.29
C LEU A 121 12.75 1.03 -8.37
N VAL A 122 13.90 0.72 -7.77
CA VAL A 122 14.65 1.67 -6.93
C VAL A 122 15.01 2.92 -7.71
N ALA A 123 15.56 2.78 -8.91
CA ALA A 123 15.91 3.91 -9.76
C ALA A 123 14.69 4.78 -10.08
N GLY A 124 13.57 4.17 -10.46
CA GLY A 124 12.31 4.88 -10.71
C GLY A 124 11.81 5.65 -9.49
N LEU A 125 11.83 5.03 -8.31
CA LEU A 125 11.42 5.68 -7.07
C LEU A 125 12.31 6.86 -6.69
N LEU A 126 13.63 6.71 -6.82
CA LEU A 126 14.59 7.79 -6.54
C LEU A 126 14.43 8.96 -7.52
N LEU A 127 14.21 8.68 -8.81
CA LEU A 127 13.93 9.71 -9.81
C LEU A 127 12.66 10.49 -9.47
N LEU A 128 11.58 9.80 -9.10
CA LEU A 128 10.33 10.44 -8.73
C LEU A 128 10.43 11.23 -7.41
N ALA A 129 11.18 10.74 -6.43
CA ALA A 129 11.49 11.51 -5.22
C ALA A 129 12.26 12.80 -5.55
N GLY A 130 13.22 12.72 -6.49
CA GLY A 130 13.95 13.87 -7.01
C GLY A 130 13.05 14.87 -7.76
N VAL A 131 12.08 14.40 -8.54
CA VAL A 131 11.05 15.23 -9.16
C VAL A 131 10.20 15.91 -8.09
N GLY A 132 9.71 15.17 -7.09
CA GLY A 132 8.96 15.74 -5.97
C GLY A 132 9.72 16.83 -5.24
N TRP A 133 11.02 16.66 -5.00
CA TRP A 133 11.86 17.70 -4.42
C TRP A 133 11.97 18.96 -5.29
N ARG A 134 12.08 18.81 -6.61
CA ARG A 134 12.10 19.95 -7.54
C ARG A 134 10.76 20.69 -7.60
N LEU A 135 9.66 19.97 -7.39
CA LEU A 135 8.30 20.53 -7.28
C LEU A 135 7.99 21.08 -5.88
N ALA A 136 8.95 21.09 -4.95
CA ALA A 136 8.76 21.45 -3.55
C ALA A 136 7.75 20.56 -2.77
N GLU A 137 7.47 19.35 -3.25
CA GLU A 137 6.53 18.38 -2.68
C GLU A 137 7.19 17.47 -1.63
N ARG A 138 8.19 17.96 -0.89
CA ARG A 138 9.00 17.14 0.04
C ARG A 138 8.13 16.43 1.08
N ARG A 139 7.10 17.11 1.59
CA ARG A 139 6.19 16.59 2.59
C ARG A 139 5.35 15.44 2.03
N ALA A 140 4.82 15.59 0.81
CA ALA A 140 4.09 14.55 0.12
C ALA A 140 4.96 13.31 -0.17
N VAL A 141 6.23 13.49 -0.52
CA VAL A 141 7.20 12.39 -0.69
C VAL A 141 7.39 11.62 0.62
N VAL A 142 7.59 12.32 1.75
CA VAL A 142 7.75 11.67 3.06
C VAL A 142 6.47 10.93 3.46
N MET A 143 5.30 11.55 3.29
CA MET A 143 4.01 10.91 3.55
C MET A 143 3.81 9.66 2.69
N ALA A 144 4.14 9.72 1.39
CA ALA A 144 4.07 8.58 0.49
C ALA A 144 4.98 7.42 0.94
N LEU A 145 6.20 7.73 1.38
CA LEU A 145 7.12 6.73 1.93
C LEU A 145 6.57 6.09 3.22
N ILE A 146 6.05 6.88 4.15
CA ILE A 146 5.44 6.37 5.38
C ILE A 146 4.22 5.48 5.05
N SER A 147 3.39 5.90 4.09
CA SER A 147 2.28 5.09 3.57
C SER A 147 2.76 3.73 3.07
N GLY A 148 3.83 3.70 2.27
CA GLY A 148 4.41 2.46 1.78
C GLY A 148 4.97 1.56 2.89
N LEU A 149 5.66 2.15 3.89
CA LEU A 149 6.16 1.42 5.06
C LEU A 149 5.04 0.81 5.90
N ALA A 150 4.01 1.61 6.18
CA ALA A 150 2.82 1.18 6.90
C ALA A 150 2.06 0.07 6.16
N THR A 151 2.08 0.10 4.81
CA THR A 151 1.51 -0.96 3.98
C THR A 151 2.20 -2.30 4.23
N VAL A 152 3.54 -2.32 4.29
CA VAL A 152 4.30 -3.52 4.64
C VAL A 152 3.95 -3.98 6.06
N GLY A 153 3.89 -3.05 7.01
CA GLY A 153 3.60 -3.35 8.40
C GLY A 153 2.27 -4.08 8.59
N TYR A 154 1.16 -3.52 8.10
CA TYR A 154 -0.14 -4.18 8.25
C TYR A 154 -0.21 -5.48 7.45
N SER A 155 0.39 -5.54 6.25
CA SER A 155 0.36 -6.75 5.42
C SER A 155 1.07 -7.93 6.10
N LEU A 156 2.19 -7.69 6.78
CA LEU A 156 2.91 -8.71 7.53
C LEU A 156 2.15 -9.15 8.78
N LEU A 157 1.55 -8.20 9.50
CA LEU A 157 0.73 -8.50 10.68
C LEU A 157 -0.50 -9.33 10.31
N ASP A 158 -1.15 -8.99 9.19
CA ASP A 158 -2.32 -9.72 8.69
C ASP A 158 -1.95 -11.13 8.23
N ALA A 159 -0.81 -11.29 7.52
CA ALA A 159 -0.34 -12.60 7.10
C ALA A 159 -0.07 -13.53 8.30
N GLU A 160 0.70 -13.04 9.29
CA GLU A 160 0.99 -13.81 10.51
C GLU A 160 -0.27 -14.11 11.32
N ALA A 161 -1.26 -13.21 11.34
CA ALA A 161 -2.53 -13.44 12.02
C ALA A 161 -3.35 -14.56 11.38
N VAL A 162 -3.30 -14.71 10.05
CA VAL A 162 -4.02 -15.76 9.31
C VAL A 162 -3.37 -17.13 9.50
N ASP A 163 -2.06 -17.17 9.73
CA ASP A 163 -1.30 -18.41 9.94
C ASP A 163 -1.42 -18.99 11.36
N ARG A 164 -2.13 -18.32 12.28
CA ARG A 164 -2.34 -18.76 13.69
C ARG A 164 -3.74 -19.26 13.98
#